data_AF-A0A6B2UGT4-F1
#
_entry.id   AF-A0A6B2UGT4-F1
#
_cell.length_a   1.000
_cell.length_b   1.000
_cell.length_c   1.000
_cell.angle_alpha   90.00
_cell.angle_beta   90.00
_cell.angle_gamma   90.00
#
_symmetry.space_group_name_H-M   'P 1'
#
loop_
_entity.id
_entity.type
_entity.pdbx_description
1 polymer ?
#
loop_
_entity_poly.entity_id
_entity_poly.type
_entity_poly.pdbx_seq_one_letter_code
_entity_poly.pdbx_strand_id
1 'polypeptide(L)'
;MDHSGMPGMAPAVSTVDTVGAVLFIGWAVAMWAAVAVLAVGNRKAVKPWLYKLAVGLVGVGVVGQVGHFQEHVTQAGYWIAHPYAPAWMTPWADSFARGLGQVDAGKPALGMEILHLVGNFIFLAGLVGIVQITHRVAGPLKSRKWARAGVWMQGMHGIEHVVLTASVALGASRAIGLSTWFGAIEPGPALTTYRVWWHFVANAVGTVILGIAVYHLWKEKRAVKESYGLLGDVETVAAPAGSEEDSASALEPLVRR
;
A
#
# COMPACT_ATOMS: atom_id res chain seq x y z
N MET A 1 34.35 3.34 10.84
CA MET A 1 33.87 4.58 11.49
C MET A 1 33.50 4.17 12.89
N ASP A 2 34.37 4.50 13.86
CA ASP A 2 34.23 4.05 15.24
C ASP A 2 33.12 4.83 15.95
N HIS A 3 32.04 4.13 16.29
CA HIS A 3 31.02 4.60 17.22
C HIS A 3 31.44 4.22 18.65
N SER A 4 32.45 4.89 19.20
CA SER A 4 32.77 4.84 20.62
C SER A 4 31.82 5.76 21.40
N GLY A 5 30.53 5.45 21.35
CA GLY A 5 29.55 5.99 22.29
C GLY A 5 29.67 5.29 23.63
N MET A 6 29.62 6.04 24.73
CA MET A 6 29.58 5.49 26.08
C MET A 6 28.53 4.37 26.19
N PRO A 7 28.88 3.18 26.70
CA PRO A 7 27.92 2.09 26.87
C PRO A 7 26.83 2.54 27.85
N GLY A 8 25.62 2.77 27.34
CA GLY A 8 24.43 2.99 28.17
C GLY A 8 23.56 4.21 27.83
N MET A 9 23.96 5.11 26.92
CA MET A 9 23.06 6.17 26.44
C MET A 9 22.68 5.93 24.98
N ALA A 10 21.45 5.46 24.76
CA ALA A 10 20.86 5.49 23.43
C ALA A 10 20.96 6.93 22.89
N PRO A 11 21.34 7.12 21.60
CA PRO A 11 21.46 8.46 21.04
C PRO A 11 20.12 9.20 21.17
N ALA A 12 20.19 10.48 21.58
CA ALA A 12 19.01 11.32 21.71
C ALA A 12 18.23 11.35 20.38
N VAL A 13 16.90 11.33 20.46
CA VAL A 13 16.04 11.43 19.27
C VAL A 13 16.26 12.80 18.61
N SER A 14 16.61 12.80 17.33
CA SER A 14 16.91 14.00 16.56
C SER A 14 15.65 14.60 15.95
N THR A 15 15.73 15.88 15.52
CA THR A 15 14.66 16.53 14.75
C THR A 15 14.33 15.77 13.46
N VAL A 16 15.32 15.15 12.83
CA VAL A 16 15.12 14.35 11.60
C VAL A 16 14.24 13.13 11.89
N ASP A 17 14.44 12.46 13.02
CA ASP A 17 13.65 11.30 13.43
C ASP A 17 12.18 11.70 13.66
N THR A 18 11.94 12.79 14.38
CA THR A 18 10.58 13.31 14.64
C THR A 18 9.89 13.73 13.35
N VAL A 19 10.56 14.52 12.50
CA VAL A 19 9.98 14.97 11.22
C VAL A 19 9.70 13.77 10.31
N GLY A 20 10.62 12.82 10.22
CA GLY A 20 10.44 11.59 9.46
C GLY A 20 9.22 10.79 9.92
N ALA A 21 9.07 10.58 11.23
CA ALA A 21 7.92 9.91 11.84
C ALA A 21 6.59 10.62 11.52
N VAL A 22 6.54 11.95 11.68
CA VAL A 22 5.35 12.75 11.38
C VAL A 22 4.99 12.67 9.89
N LEU A 23 5.96 12.79 8.99
CA LEU A 23 5.73 12.67 7.55
C LEU A 23 5.26 11.26 7.17
N PHE A 24 5.78 10.22 7.82
CA PHE A 24 5.39 8.84 7.58
C PHE A 24 3.93 8.57 8.01
N ILE A 25 3.51 9.09 9.18
CA ILE A 25 2.10 9.09 9.59
C ILE A 25 1.25 9.89 8.61
N GLY A 26 1.69 11.10 8.25
CA GLY A 26 1.00 11.97 7.30
C GLY A 26 0.78 11.30 5.95
N TRP A 27 1.75 10.52 5.48
CA TRP A 27 1.63 9.70 4.28
C TRP A 27 0.50 8.65 4.44
N ALA A 28 0.50 7.86 5.51
CA ALA A 28 -0.59 6.90 5.75
C ALA A 28 -1.97 7.57 5.80
N VAL A 29 -2.08 8.71 6.50
CA VAL A 29 -3.32 9.50 6.57
C VAL A 29 -3.76 9.97 5.18
N ALA A 30 -2.84 10.51 4.37
CA ALA A 30 -3.14 10.97 3.02
C ALA A 30 -3.63 9.83 2.12
N MET A 31 -3.05 8.63 2.23
CA MET A 31 -3.50 7.46 1.47
C MET A 31 -4.91 7.03 1.87
N TRP A 32 -5.23 6.99 3.18
CA TRP A 32 -6.57 6.65 3.64
C TRP A 32 -7.62 7.72 3.31
N ALA A 33 -7.22 9.00 3.31
CA ALA A 33 -8.06 10.07 2.80
C ALA A 33 -8.37 9.86 1.30
N ALA A 34 -7.38 9.49 0.49
CA ALA A 34 -7.59 9.15 -0.93
C ALA A 34 -8.51 7.93 -1.11
N VAL A 35 -8.37 6.89 -0.26
CA VAL A 35 -9.32 5.75 -0.23
C VAL A 35 -10.74 6.22 0.03
N ALA A 36 -10.96 7.08 1.03
CA ALA A 36 -12.28 7.62 1.36
C ALA A 36 -12.87 8.45 0.21
N VAL A 37 -12.06 9.32 -0.41
CA VAL A 37 -12.44 10.10 -1.59
C VAL A 37 -12.86 9.21 -2.74
N LEU A 38 -12.09 8.14 -3.03
CA LEU A 38 -12.43 7.17 -4.07
C LEU A 38 -13.72 6.40 -3.73
N ALA A 39 -13.89 5.96 -2.48
CA ALA A 39 -15.09 5.24 -2.05
C ALA A 39 -16.37 6.08 -2.22
N VAL A 40 -16.30 7.37 -1.88
CA VAL A 40 -17.44 8.31 -2.07
C VAL A 40 -17.60 8.67 -3.55
N GLY A 41 -16.51 8.98 -4.24
CA GLY A 41 -16.51 9.36 -5.66
C GLY A 41 -17.01 8.25 -6.58
N ASN A 42 -16.73 7.00 -6.25
CA ASN A 42 -17.19 5.83 -7.00
C ASN A 42 -18.71 5.60 -6.95
N ARG A 43 -19.43 6.25 -6.03
CA ARG A 43 -20.90 6.21 -5.95
C ARG A 43 -21.59 7.24 -6.86
N LYS A 44 -20.84 8.20 -7.41
CA LYS A 44 -21.37 9.31 -8.21
C LYS A 44 -21.07 9.11 -9.71
N ALA A 45 -21.44 10.11 -10.52
CA ALA A 45 -21.05 10.17 -11.93
C ALA A 45 -19.53 10.00 -12.11
N VAL A 46 -19.14 9.34 -13.20
CA VAL A 46 -17.74 9.06 -13.53
C VAL A 46 -16.99 10.37 -13.77
N LYS A 47 -15.82 10.51 -13.14
CA LYS A 47 -14.90 11.62 -13.38
C LYS A 47 -13.51 11.07 -13.74
N PRO A 48 -12.89 11.52 -14.84
CA PRO A 48 -11.56 11.06 -15.28
C PRO A 48 -10.47 11.15 -14.20
N TRP A 49 -10.53 12.13 -13.31
CA TRP A 49 -9.52 12.31 -12.26
C TRP A 49 -9.58 11.21 -11.18
N LEU A 50 -10.71 10.53 -10.99
CA LEU A 50 -10.82 9.40 -10.05
C LEU A 50 -9.90 8.25 -10.46
N TYR A 51 -9.80 7.98 -11.78
CA TYR A 51 -8.84 7.01 -12.30
C TYR A 51 -7.40 7.41 -11.96
N LYS A 52 -7.03 8.68 -12.20
CA LYS A 52 -5.68 9.20 -11.92
C LYS A 52 -5.36 9.10 -10.42
N LEU A 53 -6.29 9.49 -9.55
CA LEU A 53 -6.14 9.36 -8.10
C LEU A 53 -5.94 7.89 -7.70
N ALA A 54 -6.74 6.97 -8.24
CA ALA A 54 -6.63 5.56 -7.92
C ALA A 54 -5.31 4.94 -8.42
N VAL A 55 -4.85 5.30 -9.63
CA VAL A 55 -3.53 4.90 -10.14
C VAL A 55 -2.42 5.43 -9.22
N GLY A 56 -2.50 6.70 -8.81
CA GLY A 56 -1.55 7.29 -7.87
C GLY A 56 -1.52 6.56 -6.53
N LEU A 57 -2.69 6.30 -5.94
CA LEU A 57 -2.83 5.55 -4.69
C LEU A 57 -2.23 4.14 -4.79
N VAL A 58 -2.53 3.41 -5.86
CA VAL A 58 -1.98 2.07 -6.10
C VAL A 58 -0.46 2.14 -6.26
N GLY A 59 0.05 3.07 -7.06
CA GLY A 59 1.49 3.24 -7.28
C GLY A 59 2.25 3.57 -5.99
N VAL A 60 1.74 4.51 -5.21
CA VAL A 60 2.33 4.87 -3.91
C VAL A 60 2.26 3.70 -2.92
N GLY A 61 1.16 2.94 -2.92
CA GLY A 61 1.03 1.73 -2.08
C GLY A 61 2.03 0.62 -2.48
N VAL A 62 2.30 0.45 -3.78
CA VAL A 62 3.35 -0.47 -4.25
C VAL A 62 4.73 -0.04 -3.76
N VAL A 63 5.07 1.26 -3.86
CA VAL A 63 6.35 1.79 -3.35
C VAL A 63 6.47 1.55 -1.84
N GLY A 64 5.41 1.84 -1.09
CA GLY A 64 5.37 1.57 0.35
C GLY A 64 5.61 0.10 0.69
N GLN A 65 4.95 -0.82 -0.03
CA GLN A 65 5.14 -2.26 0.21
C GLN A 65 6.52 -2.76 -0.18
N VAL A 66 7.13 -2.23 -1.25
CA VAL A 66 8.51 -2.58 -1.62
C VAL A 66 9.48 -2.19 -0.50
N GLY A 67 9.38 -0.97 0.02
CA GLY A 67 10.22 -0.52 1.13
C GLY A 67 9.99 -1.35 2.39
N HIS A 68 8.72 -1.60 2.75
CA HIS A 68 8.37 -2.40 3.93
C HIS A 68 8.86 -3.85 3.80
N PHE A 69 8.67 -4.51 2.65
CA PHE A 69 9.15 -5.87 2.45
C PHE A 69 10.68 -5.94 2.39
N GLN A 70 11.34 -4.94 1.80
CA GLN A 70 12.81 -4.85 1.81
C GLN A 70 13.36 -4.82 3.24
N GLU A 71 12.72 -4.11 4.17
CA GLU A 71 13.10 -4.12 5.60
C GLU A 71 13.03 -5.54 6.20
N HIS A 72 11.94 -6.26 5.95
CA HIS A 72 11.76 -7.65 6.43
C HIS A 72 12.76 -8.63 5.80
N VAL A 73 13.07 -8.47 4.51
CA VAL A 73 14.10 -9.24 3.83
C VAL A 73 15.47 -8.98 4.46
N THR A 74 15.80 -7.72 4.74
CA THR A 74 17.07 -7.38 5.39
C THR A 74 17.16 -7.90 6.82
N GLN A 75 16.05 -7.88 7.58
CA GLN A 75 15.98 -8.49 8.90
C GLN A 75 16.22 -10.00 8.86
N ALA A 76 15.55 -10.70 7.94
CA ALA A 76 15.74 -12.14 7.77
C ALA A 76 17.17 -12.48 7.35
N GLY A 77 17.74 -11.73 6.40
CA GLY A 77 19.13 -11.90 5.95
C GLY A 77 20.14 -11.63 7.06
N TYR A 78 19.94 -10.56 7.84
CA TYR A 78 20.80 -10.25 8.98
C TYR A 78 20.71 -11.33 10.07
N TRP A 79 19.50 -11.82 10.37
CA TRP A 79 19.27 -12.87 11.35
C TRP A 79 19.98 -14.18 10.98
N ILE A 80 20.01 -14.56 9.69
CA ILE A 80 20.76 -15.75 9.23
C ILE A 80 22.25 -15.65 9.60
N ALA A 81 22.84 -14.46 9.49
CA ALA A 81 24.23 -14.22 9.85
C ALA A 81 24.43 -14.02 11.37
N HIS A 82 23.40 -13.59 12.10
CA HIS A 82 23.48 -13.20 13.52
C HIS A 82 22.24 -13.64 14.32
N PRO A 83 21.99 -14.96 14.49
CA PRO A 83 20.72 -15.46 15.04
C PRO A 83 20.47 -15.12 16.52
N TYR A 84 21.52 -14.72 17.24
CA TYR A 84 21.46 -14.32 18.65
C TYR A 84 21.51 -12.80 18.85
N ALA A 85 21.66 -12.02 17.78
CA ALA A 85 21.62 -10.57 17.85
C ALA A 85 20.17 -10.06 17.86
N PRO A 86 19.92 -8.83 18.34
CA PRO A 86 18.66 -8.14 18.11
C PRO A 86 18.32 -8.05 16.63
N ALA A 87 17.03 -7.91 16.29
CA ALA A 87 16.63 -7.67 14.92
C ALA A 87 17.28 -6.38 14.41
N TRP A 88 17.96 -6.48 13.26
CA TRP A 88 18.59 -5.32 12.63
C TRP A 88 17.56 -4.43 11.95
N MET A 89 17.87 -3.15 11.85
CA MET A 89 17.05 -2.20 11.10
C MET A 89 17.89 -1.35 10.19
N THR A 90 17.33 -0.99 9.03
CA THR A 90 17.94 0.05 8.21
C THR A 90 17.99 1.39 8.96
N PRO A 91 18.94 2.29 8.65
CA PRO A 91 19.05 3.57 9.35
C PRO A 91 17.77 4.43 9.31
N TRP A 92 17.02 4.39 8.20
CA TRP A 92 15.76 5.14 8.10
C TRP A 92 14.62 4.47 8.88
N ALA A 93 14.54 3.14 8.90
CA ALA A 93 13.54 2.44 9.69
C ALA A 93 13.78 2.67 11.19
N ASP A 94 15.04 2.59 11.63
CA ASP A 94 15.43 2.92 13.01
C ASP A 94 15.11 4.39 13.36
N SER A 95 15.40 5.32 12.44
CA SER A 95 15.03 6.74 12.58
C SER A 95 13.53 6.92 12.77
N PHE A 96 12.69 6.28 11.95
CA PHE A 96 11.23 6.35 12.11
C PHE A 96 10.77 5.72 13.43
N ALA A 97 11.29 4.56 13.81
CA ALA A 97 10.93 3.91 15.06
C ALA A 97 11.28 4.77 16.28
N ARG A 98 12.46 5.39 16.30
CA ARG A 98 12.87 6.32 17.37
C ARG A 98 11.97 7.55 17.41
N GLY A 99 11.64 8.13 16.26
CA GLY A 99 10.71 9.27 16.17
C GLY A 99 9.30 8.93 16.67
N LEU A 100 8.76 7.77 16.27
CA LEU A 100 7.45 7.28 16.71
C LEU A 100 7.44 6.89 18.19
N GLY A 101 8.56 6.42 18.73
CA GLY A 101 8.72 6.08 20.15
C GLY A 101 8.60 7.27 21.10
N GLN A 102 8.68 8.50 20.60
CA GLN A 102 8.47 9.71 21.41
C GLN A 102 7.06 9.81 22.01
N VAL A 103 6.09 9.05 21.48
CA VAL A 103 4.73 8.96 22.05
C VAL A 103 4.78 8.50 23.52
N ASP A 104 5.68 7.57 23.85
CA ASP A 104 5.94 7.14 25.23
C ASP A 104 7.36 6.57 25.34
N ALA A 105 8.30 7.40 25.77
CA ALA A 105 9.71 7.02 25.92
C ALA A 105 9.94 5.93 26.97
N GLY A 106 8.98 5.67 27.86
CA GLY A 106 9.03 4.56 28.83
C GLY A 106 8.76 3.20 28.21
N LYS A 107 8.35 3.14 26.94
CA LYS A 107 7.95 1.92 26.23
C LYS A 107 8.80 1.71 24.97
N PRO A 108 10.01 1.14 25.08
CA PRO A 108 10.96 1.05 23.97
C PRO A 108 10.45 0.26 22.76
N ALA A 109 9.52 -0.69 22.96
CA ALA A 109 8.90 -1.43 21.86
C ALA A 109 7.83 -0.64 21.10
N LEU A 110 7.26 0.42 21.69
CA LEU A 110 6.07 1.09 21.14
C LEU A 110 6.35 1.74 19.78
N GLY A 111 7.50 2.41 19.63
CA GLY A 111 7.88 3.03 18.36
C GLY A 111 7.96 2.02 17.21
N MET A 112 8.45 0.81 17.50
CA MET A 112 8.51 -0.29 16.55
C MET A 112 7.13 -0.84 16.18
N GLU A 113 6.23 -0.99 17.16
CA GLU A 113 4.87 -1.46 16.86
C GLU A 113 4.10 -0.43 16.03
N ILE A 114 4.24 0.88 16.33
CA ILE A 114 3.65 1.96 15.53
C ILE A 114 4.22 1.97 14.11
N LEU A 115 5.54 1.81 13.95
CA LEU A 115 6.19 1.78 12.63
C LEU A 115 5.58 0.68 11.75
N HIS A 116 5.49 -0.54 12.28
CA HIS A 116 4.88 -1.65 11.56
C HIS A 116 3.40 -1.39 11.27
N LEU A 117 2.63 -0.88 12.24
CA LEU A 117 1.23 -0.57 12.05
C LEU A 117 1.03 0.41 10.89
N VAL A 118 1.79 1.51 10.85
CA VAL A 118 1.71 2.53 9.80
C VAL A 118 2.11 1.95 8.43
N GLY A 119 3.21 1.18 8.37
CA GLY A 119 3.64 0.51 7.13
C GLY A 119 2.60 -0.47 6.59
N ASN A 120 1.98 -1.27 7.46
CA ASN A 120 0.91 -2.20 7.08
C ASN A 120 -0.35 -1.48 6.58
N PHE A 121 -0.68 -0.31 7.14
CA PHE A 121 -1.82 0.49 6.71
C PHE A 121 -1.58 1.17 5.35
N ILE A 122 -0.35 1.58 5.04
CA ILE A 122 0.05 2.07 3.71
C ILE A 122 -0.13 0.95 2.67
N PHE A 123 0.35 -0.25 2.96
CA PHE A 123 0.19 -1.40 2.08
C PHE A 123 -1.29 -1.74 1.86
N LEU A 124 -2.08 -1.80 2.94
CA LEU A 124 -3.52 -2.08 2.87
C LEU A 124 -4.25 -1.05 1.99
N ALA A 125 -3.93 0.24 2.13
CA ALA A 125 -4.52 1.30 1.31
C ALA A 125 -4.23 1.10 -0.20
N GLY A 126 -3.03 0.64 -0.56
CA GLY A 126 -2.68 0.29 -1.95
C GLY A 126 -3.55 -0.84 -2.52
N LEU A 127 -3.75 -1.92 -1.76
CA LEU A 127 -4.63 -3.04 -2.14
C LEU A 127 -6.09 -2.60 -2.27
N VAL A 128 -6.58 -1.79 -1.33
CA VAL A 128 -7.93 -1.19 -1.41
C VAL A 128 -8.03 -0.29 -2.65
N GLY A 129 -6.97 0.42 -3.02
CA GLY A 129 -6.89 1.18 -4.27
C GLY A 129 -7.17 0.34 -5.52
N ILE A 130 -6.65 -0.91 -5.58
CA ILE A 130 -6.95 -1.83 -6.70
C ILE A 130 -8.42 -2.28 -6.67
N VAL A 131 -8.99 -2.53 -5.50
CA VAL A 131 -10.43 -2.86 -5.37
C VAL A 131 -11.30 -1.67 -5.83
N GLN A 132 -10.93 -0.45 -5.46
CA GLN A 132 -11.65 0.77 -5.81
C GLN A 132 -11.53 1.11 -7.30
N ILE A 133 -10.32 1.05 -7.88
CA ILE A 133 -10.14 1.37 -9.30
C ILE A 133 -10.90 0.40 -10.18
N THR A 134 -10.98 -0.87 -9.78
CA THR A 134 -11.70 -1.89 -10.54
C THR A 134 -13.20 -1.86 -10.32
N HIS A 135 -13.72 -1.21 -9.27
CA HIS A 135 -15.12 -1.31 -8.79
C HIS A 135 -16.19 -1.17 -9.88
N ARG A 136 -15.97 -0.29 -10.86
CA ARG A 136 -16.96 0.05 -11.91
C ARG A 136 -17.01 -0.93 -13.08
N VAL A 137 -16.01 -1.81 -13.22
CA VAL A 137 -15.99 -2.79 -14.31
C VAL A 137 -17.01 -3.90 -14.01
N ALA A 138 -17.91 -4.14 -14.95
CA ALA A 138 -18.87 -5.25 -14.87
C ALA A 138 -18.15 -6.61 -15.01
N GLY A 139 -18.59 -7.60 -14.24
CA GLY A 139 -18.05 -8.96 -14.29
C GLY A 139 -16.81 -9.20 -13.40
N PRO A 140 -16.31 -10.45 -13.40
CA PRO A 140 -15.17 -10.85 -12.57
C PRO A 140 -13.85 -10.40 -13.19
N LEU A 141 -13.06 -9.66 -12.42
CA LEU A 141 -11.67 -9.32 -12.74
C LEU A 141 -10.70 -10.09 -11.86
N LYS A 142 -9.62 -10.61 -12.45
CA LYS A 142 -8.60 -11.33 -11.69
C LYS A 142 -7.86 -10.36 -10.75
N SER A 143 -7.59 -9.14 -11.19
CA SER A 143 -7.01 -8.08 -10.36
C SER A 143 -7.83 -7.84 -9.09
N ARG A 144 -9.16 -7.68 -9.23
CA ARG A 144 -10.07 -7.49 -8.09
C ARG A 144 -10.10 -8.69 -7.16
N LYS A 145 -10.12 -9.92 -7.69
CA LYS A 145 -10.10 -11.16 -6.89
C LYS A 145 -8.85 -11.21 -6.00
N TRP A 146 -7.67 -11.03 -6.60
CA TRP A 146 -6.40 -11.07 -5.87
C TRP A 146 -6.25 -9.90 -4.90
N ALA A 147 -6.65 -8.69 -5.30
CA ALA A 147 -6.65 -7.54 -4.40
C ALA A 147 -7.54 -7.76 -3.18
N ARG A 148 -8.74 -8.35 -3.32
CA ARG A 148 -9.60 -8.71 -2.19
C ARG A 148 -8.97 -9.75 -1.26
N ALA A 149 -8.30 -10.77 -1.83
CA ALA A 149 -7.55 -11.74 -1.02
C ALA A 149 -6.42 -11.04 -0.24
N GLY A 150 -5.72 -10.10 -0.88
CA GLY A 150 -4.71 -9.28 -0.25
C GLY A 150 -5.28 -8.41 0.88
N VAL A 151 -6.42 -7.74 0.65
CA VAL A 151 -7.11 -6.94 1.68
C VAL A 151 -7.47 -7.79 2.89
N TRP A 152 -7.92 -9.03 2.70
CA TRP A 152 -8.21 -9.93 3.82
C TRP A 152 -6.97 -10.33 4.60
N MET A 153 -5.94 -10.82 3.90
CA MET A 153 -4.69 -11.23 4.54
C MET A 153 -4.04 -10.05 5.29
N GLN A 154 -3.88 -8.93 4.59
CA GLN A 154 -3.27 -7.72 5.13
C GLN A 154 -4.14 -7.06 6.21
N GLY A 155 -5.47 -7.22 6.13
CA GLY A 155 -6.40 -6.79 7.16
C GLY A 155 -6.21 -7.57 8.46
N MET A 156 -6.09 -8.90 8.40
CA MET A 156 -5.81 -9.73 9.58
C MET A 156 -4.45 -9.40 10.20
N HIS A 157 -3.41 -9.26 9.37
CA HIS A 157 -2.08 -8.87 9.82
C HIS A 157 -2.06 -7.43 10.40
N GLY A 158 -2.80 -6.50 9.79
CA GLY A 158 -2.98 -5.15 10.32
C GLY A 158 -3.69 -5.13 11.67
N ILE A 159 -4.74 -5.95 11.85
CA ILE A 159 -5.41 -6.12 13.14
C ILE A 159 -4.44 -6.65 14.19
N GLU A 160 -3.60 -7.62 13.85
CA GLU A 160 -2.54 -8.08 14.76
C GLU A 160 -1.67 -6.93 15.23
N HIS A 161 -1.18 -6.07 14.33
CA HIS A 161 -0.39 -4.89 14.70
C HIS A 161 -1.16 -3.87 15.53
N VAL A 162 -2.46 -3.72 15.31
CA VAL A 162 -3.31 -2.89 16.20
C VAL A 162 -3.28 -3.47 17.61
N VAL A 163 -3.44 -4.79 17.77
CA VAL A 163 -3.42 -5.45 19.09
C VAL A 163 -2.04 -5.37 19.74
N LEU A 164 -0.96 -5.62 18.99
CA LEU A 164 0.43 -5.48 19.47
C LEU A 164 0.70 -4.05 19.96
N THR A 165 0.34 -3.05 19.16
CA THR A 165 0.53 -1.63 19.50
C THR A 165 -0.32 -1.24 20.72
N ALA A 166 -1.60 -1.62 20.72
CA ALA A 166 -2.52 -1.29 21.81
C ALA A 166 -2.12 -1.95 23.12
N SER A 167 -1.69 -3.22 23.10
CA SER A 167 -1.25 -3.92 24.31
C SER A 167 -0.07 -3.21 24.99
N VAL A 168 0.97 -2.84 24.21
CA VAL A 168 2.10 -2.06 24.73
C VAL A 168 1.64 -0.67 25.20
N ALA A 169 0.85 0.04 24.39
CA ALA A 169 0.37 1.37 24.70
C ALA A 169 -0.45 1.42 26.01
N LEU A 170 -1.27 0.40 26.26
CA LEU A 170 -2.11 0.24 27.45
C LEU A 170 -1.37 -0.35 28.67
N GLY A 171 -0.06 -0.59 28.57
CA GLY A 171 0.80 -0.93 29.71
C GLY A 171 1.10 -2.42 29.89
N ALA A 172 0.81 -3.27 28.92
CA ALA A 172 1.36 -4.63 28.93
C ALA A 172 2.90 -4.56 28.90
N SER A 173 3.55 -5.44 29.66
CA SER A 173 5.02 -5.50 29.73
C SER A 173 5.68 -5.94 28.41
N ARG A 174 4.88 -6.44 27.46
CA ARG A 174 5.29 -6.93 26.14
C ARG A 174 4.12 -6.82 25.16
N ALA A 175 4.42 -6.81 23.87
CA ALA A 175 3.38 -6.87 22.85
C ALA A 175 2.68 -8.23 22.86
N ILE A 176 1.36 -8.23 22.65
CA ILE A 176 0.51 -9.44 22.65
C ILE A 176 -0.14 -9.60 21.27
N GLY A 177 0.14 -10.70 20.58
CA GLY A 177 -0.36 -10.99 19.24
C GLY A 177 0.21 -12.27 18.65
N LEU A 178 -0.18 -12.66 17.44
CA LEU A 178 0.23 -13.94 16.83
C LEU A 178 1.76 -14.07 16.75
N SER A 179 2.46 -13.02 16.32
CA SER A 179 3.92 -12.88 16.24
C SER A 179 4.66 -12.91 17.58
N THR A 180 3.94 -12.99 18.69
CA THR A 180 4.50 -13.18 20.04
C THR A 180 3.95 -14.43 20.72
N TRP A 181 3.20 -15.25 19.98
CA TRP A 181 2.37 -16.33 20.49
C TRP A 181 1.47 -15.87 21.63
N PHE A 182 0.76 -14.76 21.41
CA PHE A 182 -0.06 -14.08 22.42
C PHE A 182 0.71 -13.71 23.69
N GLY A 183 1.98 -13.33 23.56
CA GLY A 183 2.88 -12.96 24.66
C GLY A 183 3.53 -14.15 25.38
N ALA A 184 3.28 -15.38 24.95
CA ALA A 184 3.81 -16.59 25.60
C ALA A 184 5.30 -16.84 25.35
N ILE A 185 5.89 -16.26 24.30
CA ILE A 185 7.33 -16.34 24.06
C ILE A 185 8.02 -15.25 24.88
N GLU A 186 8.92 -15.65 25.77
CA GLU A 186 9.71 -14.72 26.58
C GLU A 186 10.63 -13.84 25.72
N PRO A 187 10.88 -12.58 26.12
CA PRO A 187 11.84 -11.71 25.45
C PRO A 187 13.22 -12.36 25.35
N GLY A 188 13.80 -12.37 24.15
CA GLY A 188 15.11 -12.97 23.88
C GLY A 188 15.23 -13.47 22.44
N PRO A 189 16.30 -14.23 22.12
CA PRO A 189 16.57 -14.72 20.76
C PRO A 189 15.43 -15.53 20.16
N ALA A 190 14.70 -16.31 20.97
CA ALA A 190 13.55 -17.08 20.50
C ALA A 190 12.41 -16.18 19.99
N LEU A 191 12.04 -15.14 20.75
CA LEU A 191 11.04 -14.16 20.33
C LEU A 191 11.50 -13.41 19.09
N THR A 192 12.74 -12.94 19.05
CA THR A 192 13.31 -12.26 17.87
C THR A 192 13.24 -13.14 16.63
N THR A 193 13.68 -14.39 16.74
CA THR A 193 13.64 -15.37 15.65
C THR A 193 12.22 -15.54 15.13
N TYR A 194 11.28 -15.80 16.03
CA TYR A 194 9.88 -16.02 15.67
C TYR A 194 9.27 -14.79 15.01
N ARG A 195 9.50 -13.59 15.56
CA ARG A 195 9.02 -12.33 14.99
C ARG A 195 9.58 -12.06 13.60
N VAL A 196 10.90 -12.19 13.40
CA VAL A 196 11.55 -11.93 12.10
C VAL A 196 10.94 -12.84 11.02
N TRP A 197 10.83 -14.13 11.29
CA TRP A 197 10.27 -15.08 10.31
C TRP A 197 8.77 -14.89 10.09
N TRP A 198 8.00 -14.61 11.15
CA TRP A 198 6.57 -14.35 11.04
C TRP A 198 6.29 -13.18 10.09
N HIS A 199 6.89 -12.02 10.36
CA HIS A 199 6.65 -10.83 9.55
C HIS A 199 7.24 -10.98 8.15
N PHE A 200 8.38 -11.64 7.99
CA PHE A 200 8.94 -11.96 6.67
C PHE A 200 7.96 -12.78 5.83
N VAL A 201 7.43 -13.89 6.37
CA VAL A 201 6.50 -14.76 5.63
C VAL A 201 5.19 -14.02 5.33
N ALA A 202 4.61 -13.32 6.30
CA ALA A 202 3.37 -12.57 6.10
C ALA A 202 3.53 -11.52 4.97
N ASN A 203 4.63 -10.76 5.00
CA ASN A 203 4.90 -9.74 3.98
C ASN A 203 5.30 -10.34 2.62
N ALA A 204 5.99 -11.50 2.60
CA ALA A 204 6.30 -12.20 1.35
C ALA A 204 5.01 -12.65 0.64
N VAL A 205 4.10 -13.30 1.38
CA VAL A 205 2.77 -13.70 0.85
C VAL A 205 2.00 -12.48 0.36
N GLY A 206 1.99 -11.40 1.13
CA GLY A 206 1.32 -10.14 0.75
C GLY A 206 1.88 -9.54 -0.53
N THR A 207 3.20 -9.51 -0.64
CA THR A 207 3.91 -8.99 -1.82
C THR A 207 3.61 -9.82 -3.06
N VAL A 208 3.57 -11.14 -2.95
CA VAL A 208 3.17 -12.03 -4.06
C VAL A 208 1.73 -11.76 -4.50
N ILE A 209 0.80 -11.66 -3.55
CA ILE A 209 -0.61 -11.35 -3.85
C ILE A 209 -0.74 -9.98 -4.55
N LEU A 210 -0.05 -8.96 -4.04
CA LEU A 210 -0.02 -7.63 -4.64
C LEU A 210 0.56 -7.69 -6.07
N GLY A 211 1.68 -8.38 -6.26
CA GLY A 211 2.32 -8.54 -7.56
C GLY A 211 1.39 -9.18 -8.59
N ILE A 212 0.68 -10.24 -8.21
CA ILE A 212 -0.33 -10.89 -9.06
C ILE A 212 -1.50 -9.93 -9.36
N ALA A 213 -1.98 -9.20 -8.35
CA ALA A 213 -3.06 -8.23 -8.52
C ALA A 213 -2.69 -7.10 -9.49
N VAL A 214 -1.48 -6.53 -9.36
CA VAL A 214 -0.94 -5.49 -10.24
C VAL A 214 -0.69 -6.00 -11.65
N TYR A 215 -0.11 -7.20 -11.80
CA TYR A 215 0.07 -7.84 -13.09
C TYR A 215 -1.26 -8.00 -13.84
N HIS A 216 -2.28 -8.52 -13.17
CA HIS A 216 -3.61 -8.63 -13.77
C HIS A 216 -4.25 -7.26 -14.03
N LEU A 217 -4.07 -6.28 -13.14
CA LEU A 217 -4.58 -4.93 -13.33
C LEU A 217 -3.97 -4.29 -14.59
N TRP A 218 -2.68 -4.50 -14.83
CA TRP A 218 -2.01 -4.03 -16.04
C TRP A 218 -2.54 -4.69 -17.31
N LYS A 219 -2.86 -6.00 -17.27
CA LYS A 219 -3.50 -6.70 -18.40
C LYS A 219 -4.95 -6.26 -18.63
N GLU A 220 -5.67 -5.95 -17.55
CA GLU A 220 -7.08 -5.55 -17.55
C GLU A 220 -7.27 -4.03 -17.70
N LYS A 221 -6.17 -3.26 -17.88
CA LYS A 221 -6.17 -1.79 -17.87
C LYS A 221 -7.12 -1.14 -18.88
N ARG A 222 -7.37 -1.78 -20.03
CA ARG A 222 -8.27 -1.27 -21.07
C ARG A 222 -9.71 -1.22 -20.56
N ALA A 223 -10.21 -2.35 -20.05
CA ALA A 223 -11.55 -2.44 -19.46
C ALA A 223 -11.72 -1.49 -18.26
N VAL A 224 -10.67 -1.35 -17.44
CA VAL A 224 -10.68 -0.36 -16.35
C VAL A 224 -10.79 1.05 -16.90
N LYS A 225 -9.94 1.48 -17.85
CA LYS A 225 -10.00 2.83 -18.44
C LYS A 225 -11.34 3.14 -19.10
N GLU A 226 -11.93 2.17 -19.80
CA GLU A 226 -13.25 2.27 -20.41
C GLU A 226 -14.33 2.58 -19.38
N SER A 227 -14.30 1.91 -18.22
CA SER A 227 -15.24 2.18 -17.12
C SER A 227 -15.13 3.58 -16.51
N TYR A 228 -14.07 4.33 -16.84
CA TYR A 228 -13.90 5.75 -16.49
C TYR A 228 -14.10 6.72 -17.67
N GLY A 229 -14.60 6.24 -18.82
CA GLY A 229 -14.85 7.06 -20.00
C GLY A 229 -13.58 7.54 -20.70
N LEU A 230 -12.42 6.92 -20.45
CA LEU A 230 -11.12 7.40 -20.95
C LEU A 230 -10.75 6.91 -22.35
N LEU A 231 -11.61 6.13 -23.00
CA LEU A 231 -11.36 5.57 -24.34
C LEU A 231 -12.33 6.12 -25.42
N GLY A 232 -13.31 6.95 -25.04
CA GLY A 232 -14.35 7.46 -25.95
C GLY A 232 -13.91 8.62 -26.87
N ASP A 233 -12.76 9.24 -26.63
CA ASP A 233 -12.32 10.45 -27.33
C ASP A 233 -11.37 10.19 -28.52
N VAL A 234 -11.00 8.93 -28.79
CA VAL A 234 -10.02 8.61 -29.86
C VAL A 234 -10.68 8.28 -31.20
N GLU A 235 -11.98 7.95 -31.22
CA GLU A 235 -12.66 7.44 -32.43
C GLU A 235 -13.51 8.49 -33.17
N THR A 236 -13.67 9.71 -32.62
CA THR A 236 -14.48 10.79 -33.22
C THR A 236 -13.70 11.79 -34.08
N VAL A 237 -12.37 11.64 -34.24
CA VAL A 237 -11.54 12.57 -35.05
C VAL A 237 -11.18 12.00 -36.43
N ALA A 238 -11.59 10.76 -36.75
CA ALA A 238 -11.23 10.10 -38.02
C ALA A 238 -12.44 9.80 -38.93
N ALA A 239 -13.41 10.72 -39.01
CA ALA A 239 -14.29 10.79 -40.17
C ALA A 239 -13.80 11.94 -41.07
N PRO A 240 -13.09 11.67 -42.18
CA PRO A 240 -12.87 12.72 -43.16
C PRO A 240 -14.25 13.14 -43.67
N ALA A 241 -14.53 14.44 -43.56
CA ALA A 241 -15.72 15.06 -44.11
C ALA A 241 -15.92 14.58 -45.55
N GLY A 242 -17.04 13.92 -45.80
CA GLY A 242 -17.48 13.66 -47.16
C GLY A 242 -17.58 15.00 -47.87
N SER A 243 -16.84 15.12 -48.96
CA SER A 243 -16.99 16.19 -49.93
C SER A 243 -18.40 16.11 -50.51
N GLU A 244 -19.29 16.96 -49.98
CA GLU A 244 -20.46 17.44 -50.70
C GLU A 244 -19.97 18.40 -51.80
N GLU A 245 -19.65 17.84 -52.96
CA GLU A 245 -19.58 18.49 -54.28
C GLU A 245 -19.93 17.33 -55.25
N ASP A 246 -20.92 17.36 -56.12
CA ASP A 246 -21.45 18.49 -56.85
C ASP A 246 -22.83 18.09 -57.41
N SER A 247 -23.84 18.90 -57.11
CA SER A 247 -25.21 18.72 -57.58
C SER A 247 -25.38 19.58 -58.82
N ALA A 248 -25.01 19.06 -59.99
CA ALA A 248 -25.23 19.73 -61.28
C ALA A 248 -26.26 18.97 -62.14
N SER A 249 -27.51 19.44 -62.04
CA SER A 249 -28.41 19.74 -63.16
C SER A 249 -28.51 18.76 -64.34
N ALA A 250 -29.63 18.02 -64.40
CA ALA A 250 -30.34 17.77 -65.66
C ALA A 250 -31.83 17.47 -65.40
N LEU A 251 -32.65 18.52 -65.42
CA LEU A 251 -33.99 18.52 -66.03
C LEU A 251 -33.80 18.09 -67.51
N GLU A 252 -34.61 17.26 -68.18
CA GLU A 252 -36.06 17.33 -68.47
C GLU A 252 -36.40 16.15 -69.48
N PRO A 253 -37.56 16.05 -70.17
CA PRO A 253 -38.86 15.49 -69.75
C PRO A 253 -39.39 14.28 -70.58
N LEU A 254 -40.46 13.67 -70.04
CA LEU A 254 -41.62 13.04 -70.71
C LEU A 254 -41.55 12.69 -72.22
N VAL A 255 -41.67 11.39 -72.54
CA VAL A 255 -42.37 10.93 -73.77
C VAL A 255 -43.28 9.75 -73.44
N ARG A 256 -44.57 9.93 -73.76
CA ARG A 256 -45.64 8.93 -73.80
C ARG A 256 -45.37 7.87 -74.87
N ARG A 257 -45.64 6.59 -74.57
CA ARG A 257 -46.71 5.77 -75.18
C ARG A 257 -46.79 4.42 -74.50
#